data_AF-A0A922F522-F1
#
_entry.id   AF-A0A922F522-F1
#
_cell.length_a   1.000
_cell.length_b   1.000
_cell.length_c   1.000
_cell.angle_alpha   90.00
_cell.angle_beta   90.00
_cell.angle_gamma   90.00
#
_symmetry.space_group_name_H-M   'P 1'
#
loop_
_entity.id
_entity.type
_entity.pdbx_description
1 polymer ?
#
loop_
_entity_poly.entity_id
_entity_poly.type
_entity_poly.pdbx_seq_one_letter_code
_entity_poly.pdbx_strand_id
1 'polypeptide(L)'
;MVYPGAVHSRFEHSLGVYWLAGKAVDTIKTYQGFELDIEHSDIQTVKLAGLLHDVGHGPFSHSFEREFLPLVLNGFKWCHEDMSVKMIDYIVDEHNIDIGTERLKKVKEMITASHEHTPTKSMVEKHFLYDIVANGRNGIDVDKFDYIVRDSRACGLGCNFQFERLMETMRVIGDEICYRAKDYLTIHKLFATRADLHRTVYTHAKVKAIELMVTDALLKANDSLGISSSIHQPAEFWKLDDSILRRIEISTEPELKESRDLILRIRRRELYQFCNEFSVPKDKMEHFNKITPQDIVCSQKAGGVTLKEEDIAVSNVKIDLTRERNNPLECIKFFKVLISSSIWIFFNVFDIHCSL
;
A
#
# COMPACT_ATOMS: atom_id res chain seq x y z
N MET A 1 -7.62 10.20 14.31
CA MET A 1 -8.08 9.69 15.64
C MET A 1 -6.97 9.39 16.64
N VAL A 2 -5.73 9.14 16.21
CA VAL A 2 -4.55 9.07 17.10
C VAL A 2 -3.57 10.19 16.75
N TYR A 3 -3.26 10.31 15.46
CA TYR A 3 -2.55 11.44 14.88
C TYR A 3 -3.58 12.45 14.35
N PRO A 4 -3.73 13.64 14.97
CA PRO A 4 -4.73 14.62 14.55
C PRO A 4 -4.37 15.32 13.24
N GLY A 5 -3.10 15.31 12.82
CA GLY A 5 -2.65 15.85 11.53
C GLY A 5 -2.83 14.89 10.35
N ALA A 6 -3.09 13.60 10.61
CA ALA A 6 -3.39 12.59 9.59
C ALA A 6 -4.87 12.70 9.16
N VAL A 7 -5.19 13.80 8.48
CA VAL A 7 -6.50 14.12 7.90
C VAL A 7 -6.49 14.10 6.38
N HIS A 8 -5.35 13.73 5.79
CA HIS A 8 -5.20 13.63 4.34
C HIS A 8 -6.01 12.45 3.79
N SER A 9 -6.37 12.51 2.52
CA SER A 9 -7.10 11.49 1.78
C SER A 9 -6.25 10.88 0.66
N ARG A 10 -6.75 9.76 0.11
CA ARG A 10 -6.18 9.11 -1.08
C ARG A 10 -6.15 10.05 -2.29
N PHE A 11 -7.04 11.03 -2.38
CA PHE A 11 -7.10 11.97 -3.50
C PHE A 11 -5.80 12.77 -3.67
N GLU A 12 -5.34 13.46 -2.62
CA GLU A 12 -4.10 14.25 -2.71
C GLU A 12 -2.85 13.37 -2.78
N HIS A 13 -2.91 12.13 -2.28
CA HIS A 13 -1.87 11.13 -2.48
C HIS A 13 -1.76 10.76 -3.96
N SER A 14 -2.86 10.38 -4.62
CA SER A 14 -2.92 10.10 -6.06
C SER A 14 -2.41 11.27 -6.92
N LEU A 15 -2.71 12.52 -6.53
CA LEU A 15 -2.16 13.70 -7.22
C LEU A 15 -0.64 13.85 -7.05
N GLY A 16 -0.13 13.52 -5.86
CA GLY A 16 1.31 13.50 -5.59
C GLY A 16 2.03 12.42 -6.38
N VAL A 17 1.47 11.20 -6.41
CA VAL A 17 1.99 10.07 -7.21
C VAL A 17 1.94 10.38 -8.71
N TYR A 18 0.85 10.97 -9.23
CA TYR A 18 0.77 11.48 -10.61
C TYR A 18 1.93 12.43 -10.96
N TRP A 19 2.22 13.37 -10.06
CA TRP A 19 3.29 14.35 -10.27
C TRP A 19 4.67 13.69 -10.23
N LEU A 20 4.94 12.84 -9.23
CA LEU A 20 6.21 12.12 -9.10
C LEU A 20 6.45 11.15 -10.26
N ALA A 21 5.42 10.43 -10.70
CA ALA A 21 5.50 9.52 -11.84
C ALA A 21 5.90 10.28 -13.12
N GLY A 22 5.30 11.45 -13.37
CA GLY A 22 5.70 12.34 -14.47
C GLY A 22 7.15 12.82 -14.34
N LYS A 23 7.55 13.27 -13.15
CA LYS A 23 8.92 13.71 -12.87
C LYS A 23 9.95 12.59 -13.06
N ALA A 24 9.59 11.35 -12.71
CA ALA A 24 10.44 10.19 -12.89
C ALA A 24 10.74 9.96 -14.39
N VAL A 25 9.70 9.87 -15.22
CA VAL A 25 9.85 9.65 -16.66
C VAL A 25 10.57 10.83 -17.33
N ASP A 26 10.21 12.07 -16.97
CA ASP A 26 10.88 13.27 -17.53
C ASP A 26 12.37 13.28 -17.22
N THR A 27 12.77 12.83 -16.04
CA THR A 27 14.18 12.74 -15.65
C THR A 27 14.90 11.66 -16.47
N ILE A 28 14.33 10.46 -16.59
CA ILE A 28 14.89 9.41 -17.44
C ILE A 28 15.01 9.89 -18.89
N LYS A 29 13.95 10.51 -19.42
CA LYS A 29 13.91 11.07 -20.78
C LYS A 29 15.00 12.13 -21.01
N THR A 30 15.25 12.98 -20.04
CA THR A 30 16.29 14.03 -20.12
C THR A 30 17.68 13.42 -20.35
N TYR A 31 17.98 12.28 -19.71
CA TYR A 31 19.30 11.66 -19.80
C TYR A 31 19.42 10.55 -20.85
N GLN A 32 18.33 9.85 -21.15
CA GLN A 32 18.32 8.59 -21.92
C GLN A 32 17.14 8.50 -22.90
N GLY A 33 16.43 9.60 -23.14
CA GLY A 33 15.18 9.58 -23.91
C GLY A 33 15.32 9.11 -25.36
N PHE A 34 16.43 9.46 -26.02
CA PHE A 34 16.68 9.03 -27.41
C PHE A 34 17.02 7.54 -27.50
N GLU A 35 17.85 7.02 -26.59
CA GLU A 35 18.25 5.61 -26.60
C GLU A 35 17.14 4.66 -26.12
N LEU A 36 16.23 5.15 -25.27
CA LEU A 36 15.08 4.40 -24.75
C LEU A 36 13.79 4.63 -25.55
N ASP A 37 13.85 5.46 -26.59
CA ASP A 37 12.71 5.83 -27.44
C ASP A 37 11.50 6.35 -26.63
N ILE A 38 11.72 7.23 -25.63
CA ILE A 38 10.62 7.67 -24.74
C ILE A 38 9.75 8.71 -25.42
N GLU A 39 8.51 8.32 -25.73
CA GLU A 39 7.53 9.16 -26.39
C GLU A 39 6.71 10.00 -25.41
N HIS A 40 5.91 10.95 -25.93
CA HIS A 40 4.98 11.70 -25.09
C HIS A 40 3.84 10.82 -24.55
N SER A 41 3.41 9.84 -25.35
CA SER A 41 2.43 8.81 -24.99
C SER A 41 2.85 8.03 -23.74
N ASP A 42 4.12 7.63 -23.64
CA ASP A 42 4.68 6.91 -22.48
C ASP A 42 4.55 7.74 -21.19
N ILE A 43 4.92 9.03 -21.25
CA ILE A 43 4.83 9.95 -20.10
C ILE A 43 3.38 10.06 -19.63
N GLN A 44 2.42 10.25 -20.55
CA GLN A 44 1.00 10.34 -20.18
C GLN A 44 0.49 9.03 -19.59
N THR A 45 0.93 7.89 -20.12
CA THR A 45 0.55 6.55 -19.64
C THR A 45 0.99 6.35 -18.19
N VAL A 46 2.27 6.62 -17.89
CA VAL A 46 2.82 6.46 -16.53
C VAL A 46 2.16 7.42 -15.55
N LYS A 47 1.88 8.66 -15.97
CA LYS A 47 1.16 9.63 -15.14
C LYS A 47 -0.26 9.15 -14.83
N LEU A 48 -1.00 8.64 -15.81
CA LEU A 48 -2.34 8.10 -15.60
C LEU A 48 -2.33 6.89 -14.66
N ALA A 49 -1.35 5.99 -14.80
CA ALA A 49 -1.15 4.90 -13.83
C ALA A 49 -0.92 5.45 -12.41
N GLY A 50 -0.03 6.43 -12.24
CA GLY A 50 0.19 7.07 -10.95
C GLY A 50 -1.05 7.75 -10.36
N LEU A 51 -1.89 8.37 -11.18
CA LEU A 51 -3.14 9.00 -10.73
C LEU A 51 -4.18 7.96 -10.28
N LEU A 52 -4.29 6.85 -10.99
CA LEU A 52 -5.40 5.90 -10.87
C LEU A 52 -5.06 4.66 -10.05
N HIS A 53 -3.80 4.47 -9.62
CA HIS A 53 -3.36 3.25 -8.92
C HIS A 53 -4.21 2.91 -7.68
N ASP A 54 -4.65 3.94 -6.96
CA ASP A 54 -5.37 3.84 -5.69
C ASP A 54 -6.89 4.06 -5.79
N VAL A 55 -7.45 4.17 -7.00
CA VAL A 55 -8.89 4.46 -7.19
C VAL A 55 -9.81 3.33 -6.70
N GLY A 56 -9.27 2.12 -6.51
CA GLY A 56 -9.96 0.95 -6.00
C GLY A 56 -9.99 0.79 -4.48
N HIS A 57 -9.49 1.76 -3.71
CA HIS A 57 -9.59 1.71 -2.25
C HIS A 57 -11.00 1.96 -1.74
N GLY A 58 -11.45 1.09 -0.82
CA GLY A 58 -12.70 1.26 -0.08
C GLY A 58 -12.55 2.13 1.17
N PRO A 59 -13.59 2.22 2.02
CA PRO A 59 -13.59 3.02 3.24
C PRO A 59 -12.41 2.67 4.13
N PHE A 60 -11.71 3.65 4.69
CA PHE A 60 -10.55 3.43 5.56
C PHE A 60 -9.42 2.60 4.92
N SER A 61 -9.37 2.53 3.58
CA SER A 61 -8.31 1.92 2.78
C SER A 61 -7.96 0.48 3.21
N HIS A 62 -6.75 0.24 3.74
CA HIS A 62 -6.30 -1.10 4.09
C HIS A 62 -7.10 -1.74 5.24
N SER A 63 -7.74 -0.95 6.10
CA SER A 63 -8.61 -1.50 7.17
C SER A 63 -9.76 -2.30 6.57
N PHE A 64 -10.38 -1.78 5.50
CA PHE A 64 -11.48 -2.47 4.81
C PHE A 64 -10.99 -3.73 4.11
N GLU A 65 -9.89 -3.62 3.36
CA GLU A 65 -9.31 -4.73 2.61
C GLU A 65 -8.77 -5.86 3.50
N ARG A 66 -8.08 -5.53 4.59
CA ARG A 66 -7.28 -6.50 5.36
C ARG A 66 -7.97 -6.99 6.64
N GLU A 67 -8.93 -6.24 7.17
CA GLU A 67 -9.66 -6.62 8.39
C GLU A 67 -11.11 -6.97 8.07
N PHE A 68 -11.86 -6.10 7.38
CA PHE A 68 -13.29 -6.32 7.11
C PHE A 68 -13.57 -7.38 6.04
N LEU A 69 -12.99 -7.24 4.83
CA LEU A 69 -13.30 -8.13 3.70
C LEU A 69 -13.01 -9.62 3.98
N PRO A 70 -11.89 -10.00 4.64
CA PRO A 70 -11.62 -11.41 4.94
C PRO A 70 -12.69 -12.08 5.80
N LEU A 71 -13.42 -11.30 6.60
CA LEU A 71 -14.46 -11.79 7.51
C LEU A 71 -15.82 -11.99 6.81
N VAL A 72 -16.06 -11.34 5.67
CA VAL A 72 -17.33 -11.42 4.92
C VAL A 72 -17.22 -12.18 3.60
N LEU A 73 -16.00 -12.38 3.09
CA LEU A 73 -15.76 -12.98 1.78
C LEU A 73 -15.48 -14.50 1.81
N ASN A 74 -15.60 -15.19 2.94
CA ASN A 74 -15.54 -16.67 3.02
C ASN A 74 -14.38 -17.32 2.22
N GLY A 75 -13.21 -16.68 2.17
CA GLY A 75 -12.03 -17.18 1.45
C GLY A 75 -11.86 -16.68 0.01
N PHE A 76 -12.76 -15.86 -0.52
CA PHE A 76 -12.51 -15.15 -1.79
C PHE A 76 -11.43 -14.08 -1.59
N LYS A 77 -10.42 -14.10 -2.46
CA LYS A 77 -9.36 -13.09 -2.48
C LYS A 77 -9.89 -11.81 -3.12
N TRP A 78 -9.64 -10.68 -2.47
CA TRP A 78 -9.92 -9.36 -2.99
C TRP A 78 -8.69 -8.49 -2.74
N CYS A 79 -8.34 -7.62 -3.69
CA CYS A 79 -7.36 -6.58 -3.47
C CYS A 79 -7.77 -5.29 -4.19
N HIS A 80 -7.31 -4.16 -3.66
CA HIS A 80 -7.72 -2.85 -4.17
C HIS A 80 -7.15 -2.56 -5.56
N GLU A 81 -6.04 -3.19 -5.96
CA GLU A 81 -5.43 -3.03 -7.28
C GLU A 81 -6.33 -3.63 -8.38
N ASP A 82 -6.92 -4.80 -8.14
CA ASP A 82 -7.91 -5.41 -9.04
C ASP A 82 -9.17 -4.54 -9.16
N MET A 83 -9.58 -3.91 -8.04
CA MET A 83 -10.68 -2.97 -8.06
C MET A 83 -10.31 -1.67 -8.79
N SER A 84 -9.08 -1.17 -8.66
CA SER A 84 -8.60 0.00 -9.40
C SER A 84 -8.73 -0.22 -10.90
N VAL A 85 -8.33 -1.40 -11.39
CA VAL A 85 -8.52 -1.80 -12.80
C VAL A 85 -9.98 -1.74 -13.23
N LYS A 86 -10.89 -2.33 -12.45
CA LYS A 86 -12.34 -2.33 -12.78
C LYS A 86 -12.95 -0.93 -12.71
N MET A 87 -12.52 -0.12 -11.75
CA MET A 87 -12.94 1.27 -11.59
C MET A 87 -12.47 2.13 -12.76
N ILE A 88 -11.27 1.90 -13.28
CA ILE A 88 -10.76 2.58 -14.48
C ILE A 88 -11.65 2.29 -15.69
N ASP A 89 -11.98 1.02 -15.93
CA ASP A 89 -12.88 0.64 -17.03
C ASP A 89 -14.26 1.32 -16.85
N TYR A 90 -14.81 1.29 -15.64
CA TYR A 90 -16.08 1.96 -15.32
C TYR A 90 -16.03 3.48 -15.56
N ILE A 91 -14.98 4.17 -15.12
CA ILE A 91 -14.81 5.62 -15.30
C ILE A 91 -14.75 5.98 -16.79
N VAL A 92 -14.03 5.18 -17.58
CA VAL A 92 -13.89 5.40 -19.02
C VAL A 92 -15.23 5.22 -19.73
N ASP A 93 -15.94 4.13 -19.44
CA ASP A 93 -17.20 3.79 -20.07
C ASP A 93 -18.32 4.76 -19.68
N GLU A 94 -18.49 5.03 -18.38
CA GLU A 94 -19.56 5.90 -17.84
C GLU A 94 -19.42 7.35 -18.34
N HIS A 95 -18.19 7.85 -18.43
CA HIS A 95 -17.93 9.23 -18.85
C HIS A 95 -17.55 9.37 -20.33
N ASN A 96 -17.59 8.29 -21.12
CA ASN A 96 -17.23 8.29 -22.54
C ASN A 96 -15.86 8.94 -22.80
N ILE A 97 -14.85 8.59 -21.99
CA ILE A 97 -13.52 9.18 -22.07
C ILE A 97 -12.78 8.56 -23.26
N ASP A 98 -12.38 9.39 -24.23
CA ASP A 98 -11.56 8.94 -25.36
C ASP A 98 -10.11 8.68 -24.91
N ILE A 99 -9.84 7.41 -24.62
CA ILE A 99 -8.50 6.90 -24.32
C ILE A 99 -8.21 5.68 -25.18
N GLY A 100 -7.08 5.70 -25.88
CA GLY A 100 -6.67 4.57 -26.72
C GLY A 100 -6.58 3.27 -25.93
N THR A 101 -7.13 2.19 -26.48
CA THR A 101 -7.22 0.86 -25.83
C THR A 101 -5.86 0.33 -25.37
N GLU A 102 -4.81 0.55 -26.15
CA GLU A 102 -3.44 0.17 -25.80
C GLU A 102 -2.92 0.97 -24.59
N ARG A 103 -3.20 2.27 -24.51
CA ARG A 103 -2.82 3.10 -23.36
C ARG A 103 -3.54 2.62 -22.10
N LEU A 104 -4.85 2.39 -22.21
CA LEU A 104 -5.67 1.92 -21.10
C LEU A 104 -5.15 0.57 -20.57
N LYS A 105 -4.79 -0.34 -21.48
CA LYS A 105 -4.16 -1.62 -21.14
C LYS A 105 -2.85 -1.42 -20.36
N LYS A 106 -1.92 -0.61 -20.86
CA LYS A 106 -0.64 -0.33 -20.19
C LYS A 106 -0.82 0.31 -18.82
N VAL A 107 -1.78 1.24 -18.66
CA VAL A 107 -2.13 1.84 -17.37
C VAL A 107 -2.53 0.77 -16.36
N LYS A 108 -3.43 -0.15 -16.74
CA LYS A 108 -3.89 -1.25 -15.89
C LYS A 108 -2.76 -2.20 -15.51
N GLU A 109 -1.92 -2.58 -16.47
CA GLU A 109 -0.76 -3.46 -16.25
C GLU A 109 0.27 -2.80 -15.30
N MET A 110 0.47 -1.48 -15.38
CA MET A 110 1.37 -0.77 -14.46
C MET A 110 0.85 -0.73 -13.02
N ILE A 111 -0.48 -0.75 -12.82
CA ILE A 111 -1.09 -0.74 -11.48
C ILE A 111 -0.97 -2.13 -10.83
N THR A 112 -1.12 -3.20 -11.60
CA THR A 112 -1.07 -4.58 -11.08
C THR A 112 0.35 -5.19 -11.07
N ALA A 113 1.36 -4.44 -11.52
CA ALA A 113 2.74 -4.90 -11.71
C ALA A 113 3.41 -5.45 -10.43
N SER A 114 3.00 -5.01 -9.24
CA SER A 114 3.53 -5.54 -7.97
C SER A 114 2.74 -6.73 -7.39
N HIS A 115 1.53 -7.00 -7.89
CA HIS A 115 0.59 -8.00 -7.32
C HIS A 115 0.58 -9.30 -8.11
N GLU A 116 0.74 -9.23 -9.42
CA GLU A 116 0.85 -10.40 -10.25
C GLU A 116 2.31 -10.90 -10.29
N HIS A 117 2.49 -12.22 -10.28
CA HIS A 117 3.73 -12.79 -10.83
C HIS A 117 3.67 -12.55 -12.34
N THR A 118 4.00 -11.33 -12.77
CA THR A 118 3.84 -10.90 -14.16
C THR A 118 4.53 -11.92 -15.07
N PRO A 119 3.91 -12.29 -16.21
CA PRO A 119 4.42 -13.34 -17.09
C PRO A 119 5.88 -13.10 -17.45
N THR A 120 6.63 -14.19 -17.47
CA THR A 120 7.93 -14.38 -18.13
C THR A 120 8.30 -13.27 -19.11
N LYS A 121 9.23 -12.37 -18.73
CA LYS A 121 10.36 -11.74 -19.47
C LYS A 121 10.29 -11.47 -21.00
N SER A 122 9.17 -11.68 -21.67
CA SER A 122 9.07 -11.94 -23.10
C SER A 122 7.90 -11.12 -23.62
N MET A 123 8.22 -9.98 -24.24
CA MET A 123 7.37 -9.12 -25.10
C MET A 123 6.75 -7.84 -24.51
N VAL A 124 7.12 -7.37 -23.31
CA VAL A 124 6.79 -5.99 -22.89
C VAL A 124 7.94 -5.06 -23.27
N GLU A 125 7.73 -4.19 -24.26
CA GLU A 125 8.66 -3.11 -24.59
C GLU A 125 8.67 -2.05 -23.49
N LYS A 126 9.86 -1.47 -23.22
CA LYS A 126 10.07 -0.42 -22.20
C LYS A 126 9.59 -0.85 -20.80
N HIS A 127 9.95 -2.06 -20.37
CA HIS A 127 9.57 -2.60 -19.06
C HIS A 127 9.99 -1.68 -17.90
N PHE A 128 11.07 -0.92 -18.03
CA PHE A 128 11.49 0.04 -16.98
C PHE A 128 10.38 1.04 -16.57
N LEU A 129 9.38 1.30 -17.42
CA LEU A 129 8.24 2.16 -17.08
C LEU A 129 7.35 1.57 -15.98
N TYR A 130 7.28 0.23 -15.89
CA TYR A 130 6.51 -0.50 -14.88
C TYR A 130 7.16 -0.45 -13.49
N ASP A 131 8.44 -0.11 -13.43
CA ASP A 131 9.16 0.08 -12.16
C ASP A 131 8.80 1.41 -11.46
N ILE A 132 8.04 2.30 -12.13
CA ILE A 132 7.82 3.68 -11.64
C ILE A 132 6.66 3.77 -10.63
N VAL A 133 5.51 3.17 -10.95
CA VAL A 133 4.28 3.33 -10.16
C VAL A 133 4.12 2.22 -9.12
N ALA A 134 4.26 0.96 -9.53
CA ALA A 134 4.14 -0.21 -8.64
C ALA A 134 5.26 -1.20 -8.95
N ASN A 135 6.39 -1.08 -8.24
CA ASN A 135 7.60 -1.82 -8.58
C ASN A 135 7.60 -3.22 -7.98
N GLY A 136 7.13 -4.20 -8.76
CA GLY A 136 7.15 -5.62 -8.36
C GLY A 136 8.55 -6.25 -8.22
N ARG A 137 9.61 -5.63 -8.78
CA ARG A 137 10.98 -6.19 -8.74
C ARG A 137 11.64 -5.98 -7.40
N ASN A 138 11.59 -4.76 -6.88
CA ASN A 138 12.31 -4.38 -5.66
C ASN A 138 11.53 -3.47 -4.72
N GLY A 139 10.33 -3.03 -5.09
CA GLY A 139 9.49 -2.19 -4.24
C GLY A 139 9.99 -0.76 -4.09
N ILE A 140 10.82 -0.25 -5.00
CA ILE A 140 11.15 1.18 -5.09
C ILE A 140 10.30 1.81 -6.19
N ASP A 141 9.27 2.56 -5.78
CA ASP A 141 8.33 3.25 -6.66
C ASP A 141 7.91 4.60 -6.08
N VAL A 142 7.28 5.42 -6.92
CA VAL A 142 6.88 6.78 -6.58
C VAL A 142 5.66 6.86 -5.66
N ASP A 143 4.86 5.79 -5.57
CA ASP A 143 3.84 5.61 -4.52
C ASP A 143 4.48 5.76 -3.13
N LYS A 144 5.52 4.96 -2.86
CA LYS A 144 6.27 5.02 -1.59
C LYS A 144 6.93 6.36 -1.36
N PHE A 145 7.40 7.02 -2.41
CA PHE A 145 8.03 8.33 -2.28
C PHE A 145 7.04 9.37 -1.77
N ASP A 146 5.79 9.34 -2.26
CA ASP A 146 4.74 10.24 -1.81
C ASP A 146 4.30 9.93 -0.37
N TYR A 147 3.80 8.72 -0.11
CA TYR A 147 3.15 8.45 1.18
C TYR A 147 4.15 8.53 2.34
N ILE A 148 5.42 8.11 2.16
CA ILE A 148 6.39 8.17 3.25
C ILE A 148 6.61 9.61 3.71
N VAL A 149 6.75 10.55 2.77
CA VAL A 149 6.96 11.96 3.09
C VAL A 149 5.67 12.60 3.62
N ARG A 150 4.53 12.31 2.98
CA ARG A 150 3.21 12.80 3.36
C ARG A 150 2.81 12.37 4.76
N ASP A 151 2.92 11.08 5.04
CA ASP A 151 2.48 10.48 6.30
C ASP A 151 3.40 10.88 7.45
N SER A 152 4.71 10.91 7.22
CA SER A 152 5.67 11.41 8.21
C SER A 152 5.32 12.85 8.60
N ARG A 153 5.08 13.72 7.62
CA ARG A 153 4.69 15.12 7.86
C ARG A 153 3.35 15.21 8.60
N ALA A 154 2.34 14.47 8.16
CA ALA A 154 1.00 14.51 8.74
C ALA A 154 0.96 13.96 10.18
N CYS A 155 1.83 13.00 10.49
CA CYS A 155 1.95 12.41 11.82
C CYS A 155 2.93 13.16 12.74
N GLY A 156 3.61 14.19 12.24
CA GLY A 156 4.61 14.95 13.01
C GLY A 156 5.90 14.16 13.28
N LEU A 157 6.23 13.20 12.42
CA LEU A 157 7.44 12.40 12.48
C LEU A 157 8.53 12.98 11.57
N GLY A 158 9.79 12.79 11.94
CA GLY A 158 10.92 13.14 11.07
C GLY A 158 11.03 12.17 9.88
N CYS A 159 11.17 12.70 8.66
CA CYS A 159 11.44 11.89 7.47
C CYS A 159 12.92 11.99 7.08
N ASN A 160 13.67 10.90 7.28
CA ASN A 160 15.09 10.84 6.91
C ASN A 160 15.32 10.45 5.44
N PHE A 161 14.27 9.98 4.77
CA PHE A 161 14.29 9.63 3.35
C PHE A 161 14.09 10.89 2.47
N GLN A 162 14.92 11.03 1.43
CA GLN A 162 14.90 12.12 0.46
C GLN A 162 14.87 11.53 -0.94
N PHE A 163 13.69 11.48 -1.55
CA PHE A 163 13.49 10.81 -2.84
C PHE A 163 14.12 11.59 -4.00
N GLU A 164 14.26 12.91 -3.87
CA GLU A 164 14.72 13.80 -4.95
C GLU A 164 16.08 13.35 -5.48
N ARG A 165 16.98 12.98 -4.57
CA ARG A 165 18.32 12.48 -4.92
C ARG A 165 18.28 11.18 -5.71
N LEU A 166 17.35 10.26 -5.39
CA LEU A 166 17.18 9.02 -6.15
C LEU A 166 16.62 9.32 -7.54
N MET A 167 15.56 10.14 -7.60
CA MET A 167 14.90 10.49 -8.85
C MET A 167 15.84 11.21 -9.82
N GLU A 168 16.65 12.17 -9.36
CA GLU A 168 17.58 12.92 -10.22
C GLU A 168 18.63 12.03 -10.91
N THR A 169 18.94 10.88 -10.30
CA THR A 169 20.18 10.16 -10.60
C THR A 169 19.97 8.72 -11.02
N MET A 170 18.73 8.24 -10.98
CA MET A 170 18.33 6.96 -11.54
C MET A 170 18.60 6.90 -13.05
N ARG A 171 18.91 5.71 -13.55
CA ARG A 171 19.16 5.43 -14.96
C ARG A 171 18.55 4.10 -15.33
N VAL A 172 18.18 3.91 -16.59
CA VAL A 172 17.71 2.62 -17.08
C VAL A 172 18.90 1.86 -17.63
N ILE A 173 19.13 0.63 -17.14
CA ILE A 173 20.17 -0.26 -17.65
C ILE A 173 19.62 -1.69 -17.75
N GLY A 174 19.61 -2.24 -18.97
CA GLY A 174 19.02 -3.56 -19.21
C GLY A 174 17.51 -3.59 -18.92
N ASP A 175 16.80 -2.54 -19.33
CA ASP A 175 15.34 -2.38 -19.19
C ASP A 175 14.83 -2.43 -17.74
N GLU A 176 15.62 -1.87 -16.82
CA GLU A 176 15.31 -1.78 -15.39
C GLU A 176 15.87 -0.47 -14.82
N ILE A 177 15.12 0.16 -13.90
CA ILE A 177 15.59 1.35 -13.18
C ILE A 177 16.70 0.95 -12.19
N CYS A 178 17.88 1.50 -12.42
CA CYS A 178 19.09 1.30 -11.64
C CYS A 178 19.50 2.59 -10.93
N TYR A 179 20.20 2.44 -9.79
CA TYR A 179 20.61 3.58 -8.94
C TYR A 179 22.13 3.67 -8.83
N ARG A 180 22.69 4.85 -8.54
CA ARG A 180 24.14 4.93 -8.31
C ARG A 180 24.50 4.23 -7.01
N ALA A 181 25.63 3.52 -7.00
CA ALA A 181 26.11 2.83 -5.79
C ALA A 181 26.24 3.77 -4.57
N LYS A 182 26.59 5.05 -4.79
CA LYS A 182 26.70 6.06 -3.71
C LYS A 182 25.37 6.49 -3.11
N ASP A 183 24.24 6.13 -3.72
CA ASP A 183 22.89 6.46 -3.27
C ASP A 183 22.27 5.31 -2.46
N TYR A 184 23.03 4.23 -2.23
CA TYR A 184 22.65 3.09 -1.39
C TYR A 184 22.07 3.51 -0.03
N LEU A 185 22.70 4.47 0.66
CA LEU A 185 22.22 4.93 1.96
C LEU A 185 20.81 5.57 1.88
N THR A 186 20.50 6.25 0.78
CA THR A 186 19.16 6.84 0.57
C THR A 186 18.11 5.75 0.40
N ILE A 187 18.44 4.68 -0.33
CA ILE A 187 17.58 3.50 -0.47
C ILE A 187 17.41 2.77 0.87
N HIS A 188 18.48 2.61 1.64
CA HIS A 188 18.35 2.04 2.99
C HIS A 188 17.41 2.88 3.87
N LYS A 189 17.53 4.22 3.79
CA LYS A 189 16.63 5.15 4.50
C LYS A 189 15.17 5.05 4.04
N LEU A 190 14.90 4.77 2.77
CA LEU A 190 13.54 4.50 2.28
C LEU A 190 12.91 3.34 3.07
N PHE A 191 13.55 2.17 3.04
CA PHE A 191 13.02 0.97 3.70
C PHE A 191 12.97 1.12 5.22
N ALA A 192 13.97 1.75 5.83
CA ALA A 192 14.00 2.01 7.27
C ALA A 192 12.86 2.96 7.70
N THR A 193 12.63 4.05 6.97
CA THR A 193 11.55 5.02 7.28
C THR A 193 10.19 4.37 7.09
N ARG A 194 10.00 3.56 6.04
CA ARG A 194 8.78 2.78 5.85
C ARG A 194 8.52 1.82 7.02
N ALA A 195 9.54 1.07 7.45
CA ALA A 195 9.41 0.15 8.58
C ALA A 195 9.07 0.88 9.89
N ASP A 196 9.63 2.08 10.10
CA ASP A 196 9.31 2.93 11.24
C ASP A 196 7.86 3.44 11.20
N LEU A 197 7.38 3.91 10.04
CA LEU A 197 5.96 4.29 9.86
C LEU A 197 5.01 3.12 10.17
N HIS A 198 5.34 1.91 9.72
CA HIS A 198 4.57 0.73 10.06
C HIS A 198 4.51 0.51 11.57
N ARG A 199 5.65 0.47 12.26
CA ARG A 199 5.74 0.20 13.70
C ARG A 199 5.09 1.30 14.55
N THR A 200 5.33 2.54 14.19
CA THR A 200 4.99 3.69 15.03
C THR A 200 3.58 4.20 14.74
N VAL A 201 3.15 4.21 13.48
CA VAL A 201 1.88 4.82 13.06
C VAL A 201 0.84 3.76 12.73
N TYR A 202 1.08 2.94 11.70
CA TYR A 202 0.05 2.07 11.14
C TYR A 202 -0.32 0.93 12.09
N THR A 203 0.60 0.46 12.92
CA THR A 203 0.36 -0.59 13.94
C THR A 203 0.22 -0.05 15.35
N HIS A 204 0.10 1.27 15.54
CA HIS A 204 -0.06 1.85 16.87
C HIS A 204 -1.27 1.22 17.59
N ALA A 205 -1.11 0.80 18.85
CA ALA A 205 -2.14 0.05 19.58
C ALA A 205 -3.53 0.72 19.56
N LYS A 206 -3.59 2.04 19.78
CA LYS A 206 -4.87 2.79 19.70
C LYS A 206 -5.43 2.92 18.28
N VAL A 207 -4.60 2.87 17.24
CA VAL A 207 -5.06 2.83 15.84
C VAL A 207 -5.71 1.48 15.59
N LYS A 208 -5.03 0.38 15.91
CA LYS A 208 -5.58 -0.98 15.77
C LYS A 208 -6.86 -1.19 16.58
N ALA A 209 -6.93 -0.68 17.81
CA ALA A 209 -8.15 -0.77 18.60
C ALA A 209 -9.35 -0.11 17.91
N ILE A 210 -9.15 1.07 17.31
CA ILE A 210 -10.20 1.78 16.58
C ILE A 210 -10.54 1.08 15.27
N GLU A 211 -9.53 0.62 14.54
CA GLU A 211 -9.69 -0.14 13.30
C GLU A 211 -10.56 -1.39 13.52
N LEU A 212 -10.26 -2.17 14.56
CA LEU A 212 -11.04 -3.36 14.92
C LEU A 212 -12.49 -2.99 15.31
N MET A 213 -12.70 -1.93 16.09
CA MET A 213 -14.05 -1.47 16.41
C MET A 213 -14.83 -0.95 15.19
N VAL A 214 -14.15 -0.30 14.24
CA VAL A 214 -14.75 0.11 12.97
C VAL A 214 -15.12 -1.13 12.16
N THR A 215 -14.24 -2.12 12.06
CA THR A 215 -14.51 -3.40 11.41
C THR A 215 -15.73 -4.08 12.02
N ASP A 216 -15.82 -4.19 13.34
CA ASP A 216 -17.00 -4.77 14.03
C ASP A 216 -18.28 -3.98 13.73
N ALA A 217 -18.20 -2.65 13.69
CA ALA A 217 -19.33 -1.82 13.31
C ALA A 217 -19.75 -2.09 11.85
N LEU A 218 -18.81 -2.19 10.92
CA LEU A 218 -19.10 -2.51 9.52
C LEU A 218 -19.68 -3.92 9.36
N LEU A 219 -19.17 -4.92 10.09
CA LEU A 219 -19.72 -6.28 10.09
C LEU A 219 -21.18 -6.31 10.51
N LYS A 220 -21.51 -5.60 11.60
CA LYS A 220 -22.89 -5.50 12.10
C LYS A 220 -23.82 -4.73 11.17
N ALA A 221 -23.28 -3.84 10.34
CA ALA A 221 -24.03 -3.08 9.35
C ALA A 221 -24.05 -3.73 7.96
N ASN A 222 -23.29 -4.82 7.74
CA ASN A 222 -23.02 -5.38 6.43
C ASN A 222 -24.30 -5.77 5.69
N ASP A 223 -25.16 -6.54 6.34
CA ASP A 223 -26.36 -7.09 5.71
C ASP A 223 -27.39 -6.00 5.42
N SER A 224 -27.56 -5.05 6.34
CA SER A 224 -28.51 -3.94 6.21
C SER A 224 -28.08 -2.91 5.15
N LEU A 225 -26.77 -2.70 4.98
CA LEU A 225 -26.24 -1.72 4.02
C LEU A 225 -25.73 -2.34 2.72
N GLY A 226 -25.67 -3.66 2.63
CA GLY A 226 -25.14 -4.37 1.46
C GLY A 226 -23.65 -4.13 1.21
N ILE A 227 -22.85 -3.89 2.26
CA ILE A 227 -21.46 -3.41 2.14
C ILE A 227 -20.62 -4.35 1.28
N SER A 228 -20.59 -5.64 1.63
CA SER A 228 -19.83 -6.64 0.87
C SER A 228 -20.37 -6.83 -0.55
N SER A 229 -21.66 -6.65 -0.77
CA SER A 229 -22.26 -6.79 -2.11
C SER A 229 -21.82 -5.68 -3.08
N SER A 230 -21.59 -4.47 -2.56
CA SER A 230 -21.15 -3.31 -3.36
C SER A 230 -19.76 -3.47 -3.97
N ILE A 231 -18.90 -4.33 -3.40
CA ILE A 231 -17.51 -4.49 -3.87
C ILE A 231 -17.40 -5.29 -5.18
N HIS A 232 -18.49 -5.87 -5.68
CA HIS A 232 -18.46 -6.66 -6.90
C HIS A 232 -18.63 -5.81 -8.16
N GLN A 233 -19.28 -4.65 -8.04
CA GLN A 233 -19.65 -3.79 -9.16
C GLN A 233 -19.09 -2.37 -8.96
N PRO A 234 -18.24 -1.86 -9.85
CA PRO A 234 -17.71 -0.49 -9.78
C PRO A 234 -18.78 0.59 -9.55
N ALA A 235 -19.92 0.46 -10.23
CA ALA A 235 -21.06 1.38 -10.14
C ALA A 235 -21.68 1.50 -8.72
N GLU A 236 -21.50 0.49 -7.88
CA GLU A 236 -21.91 0.54 -6.47
C GLU A 236 -20.72 0.81 -5.55
N PHE A 237 -19.54 0.27 -5.88
CA PHE A 237 -18.33 0.43 -5.09
C PHE A 237 -17.90 1.89 -4.92
N TRP A 238 -18.00 2.72 -5.97
CA TRP A 238 -17.58 4.12 -5.88
C TRP A 238 -18.38 4.96 -4.88
N LYS A 239 -19.59 4.50 -4.52
CA LYS A 239 -20.45 5.15 -3.51
C LYS A 239 -20.04 4.78 -2.08
N LEU A 240 -19.11 3.84 -1.92
CA LEU A 240 -18.68 3.29 -0.64
C LEU A 240 -17.39 3.99 -0.18
N ASP A 241 -17.55 5.03 0.63
CA ASP A 241 -16.44 5.81 1.22
C ASP A 241 -16.57 5.92 2.75
N ASP A 242 -15.66 6.68 3.38
CA ASP A 242 -15.61 6.89 4.83
C ASP A 242 -16.90 7.50 5.41
N SER A 243 -17.78 8.08 4.58
CA SER A 243 -19.08 8.60 5.00
C SER A 243 -20.00 7.50 5.53
N ILE A 244 -19.69 6.21 5.27
CA ILE A 244 -20.44 5.08 5.82
C ILE A 244 -20.54 5.13 7.34
N LEU A 245 -19.49 5.58 8.05
CA LEU A 245 -19.56 5.73 9.50
C LEU A 245 -20.59 6.79 9.89
N ARG A 246 -20.61 7.92 9.17
CA ARG A 246 -21.58 8.98 9.42
C ARG A 246 -23.00 8.50 9.12
N ARG A 247 -23.20 7.74 8.04
CA ARG A 247 -24.49 7.14 7.67
C ARG A 247 -25.02 6.22 8.77
N ILE A 248 -24.17 5.34 9.32
CA ILE A 248 -24.54 4.47 10.46
C ILE A 248 -24.82 5.31 11.71
N GLU A 249 -23.96 6.30 12.01
CA GLU A 249 -24.03 7.14 13.21
C GLU A 249 -25.36 7.90 13.33
N ILE A 250 -25.89 8.41 12.21
CA ILE A 250 -27.14 9.20 12.19
C ILE A 250 -28.39 8.36 11.90
N SER A 251 -28.24 7.09 11.54
CA SER A 251 -29.38 6.24 11.21
C SER A 251 -30.29 6.04 12.42
N THR A 252 -31.60 5.98 12.19
CA THR A 252 -32.60 5.61 13.20
C THR A 252 -33.02 4.14 13.10
N GLU A 253 -32.52 3.41 12.10
CA GLU A 253 -32.94 2.02 11.86
C GLU A 253 -32.55 1.10 13.03
N PRO A 254 -33.46 0.20 13.48
CA PRO A 254 -33.18 -0.72 14.58
C PRO A 254 -32.03 -1.69 14.27
N GLU A 255 -31.97 -2.21 13.04
CA GLU A 255 -30.88 -3.11 12.60
C GLU A 255 -29.47 -2.50 12.72
N LEU A 256 -29.34 -1.18 12.58
CA LEU A 256 -28.05 -0.50 12.68
C LEU A 256 -27.67 -0.10 14.12
N LYS A 257 -28.49 -0.44 15.11
CA LYS A 257 -28.28 0.00 16.50
C LYS A 257 -26.94 -0.44 17.06
N GLU A 258 -26.58 -1.72 16.93
CA GLU A 258 -25.32 -2.21 17.52
C GLU A 258 -24.09 -1.61 16.85
N SER A 259 -24.13 -1.45 15.52
CA SER A 259 -23.09 -0.78 14.75
C SER A 259 -22.94 0.70 15.18
N ARG A 260 -24.07 1.40 15.32
CA ARG A 260 -24.11 2.78 15.81
C ARG A 260 -23.56 2.91 17.23
N ASP A 261 -23.88 1.99 18.12
CA ASP A 261 -23.39 1.99 19.51
C ASP A 261 -21.85 1.84 19.57
N LEU A 262 -21.26 0.99 18.72
CA LEU A 262 -19.80 0.88 18.58
C LEU A 262 -19.15 2.19 18.10
N ILE A 263 -19.75 2.85 17.10
CA ILE A 263 -19.27 4.15 16.61
C ILE A 263 -19.33 5.21 17.73
N LEU A 264 -20.44 5.26 18.48
CA LEU A 264 -20.60 6.19 19.60
C LEU A 264 -19.57 5.92 20.72
N ARG A 265 -19.23 4.65 20.98
CA ARG A 265 -18.12 4.30 21.89
C ARG A 265 -16.79 4.87 21.39
N ILE A 266 -16.48 4.74 20.10
CA ILE A 266 -15.27 5.34 19.50
C ILE A 266 -15.26 6.86 19.73
N ARG A 267 -16.40 7.55 19.50
CA ARG A 267 -16.54 9.00 19.72
C ARG A 267 -16.29 9.39 21.18
N ARG A 268 -16.79 8.60 22.14
CA ARG A 268 -16.57 8.80 23.59
C ARG A 268 -15.21 8.32 24.09
N ARG A 269 -14.38 7.76 23.20
CA ARG A 269 -13.08 7.16 23.51
C ARG A 269 -13.15 5.93 24.42
N GLU A 270 -14.29 5.24 24.42
CA GLU A 270 -14.54 3.95 25.08
C GLU A 270 -14.02 2.79 24.21
N LEU A 271 -12.71 2.82 23.94
CA LEU A 271 -12.03 1.95 22.99
C LEU A 271 -11.81 0.53 23.55
N TYR A 272 -11.54 -0.43 22.66
CA TYR A 272 -10.97 -1.72 23.07
C TYR A 272 -9.65 -1.51 23.82
N GLN A 273 -9.49 -2.23 24.92
CA GLN A 273 -8.33 -2.12 25.77
C GLN A 273 -7.17 -2.93 25.19
N PHE A 274 -6.03 -2.29 25.00
CA PHE A 274 -4.81 -2.98 24.63
C PHE A 274 -4.31 -3.82 25.82
N CYS A 275 -4.11 -5.12 25.57
CA CYS A 275 -3.68 -6.06 26.60
C CYS A 275 -2.18 -6.37 26.51
N ASN A 276 -1.70 -6.81 25.35
CA ASN A 276 -0.31 -7.22 25.17
C ASN A 276 0.12 -7.19 23.70
N GLU A 277 1.43 -7.18 23.46
CA GLU A 277 2.07 -7.36 22.16
C GLU A 277 3.22 -8.35 22.30
N PHE A 278 3.41 -9.19 21.28
CA PHE A 278 4.53 -10.12 21.22
C PHE A 278 5.21 -10.04 19.84
N SER A 279 6.48 -9.65 19.84
CA SER A 279 7.29 -9.68 18.62
C SER A 279 7.85 -11.08 18.39
N VAL A 280 7.46 -11.70 17.28
CA VAL A 280 7.95 -13.03 16.89
C VAL A 280 9.40 -12.91 16.39
N PRO A 281 10.35 -13.64 17.00
CA PRO A 281 11.73 -13.67 16.50
C PRO A 281 11.82 -14.18 15.07
N LYS A 282 12.72 -13.61 14.26
CA LYS A 282 12.84 -13.89 12.81
C LYS A 282 13.06 -15.38 12.53
N ASP A 283 13.86 -16.06 13.35
CA ASP A 283 14.17 -17.49 13.28
C ASP A 283 12.96 -18.40 13.55
N LYS A 284 11.92 -17.88 14.21
CA LYS A 284 10.70 -18.63 14.56
C LYS A 284 9.53 -18.34 13.62
N MET A 285 9.62 -17.33 12.76
CA MET A 285 8.51 -16.91 11.90
C MET A 285 7.99 -18.00 10.97
N GLU A 286 8.84 -18.94 10.54
CA GLU A 286 8.43 -20.06 9.66
C GLU A 286 7.45 -21.02 10.32
N HIS A 287 7.59 -21.20 11.62
CA HIS A 287 6.81 -22.16 12.39
C HIS A 287 5.81 -21.48 13.32
N PHE A 288 5.69 -20.15 13.25
CA PHE A 288 4.77 -19.40 14.08
C PHE A 288 3.40 -19.30 13.40
N ASN A 289 2.44 -20.04 13.94
CA ASN A 289 1.04 -19.94 13.50
C ASN A 289 0.45 -18.60 13.94
N LYS A 290 -0.46 -18.05 13.13
CA LYS A 290 -1.24 -16.88 13.53
C LYS A 290 -2.02 -17.21 14.79
N ILE A 291 -1.96 -16.32 15.78
CA ILE A 291 -2.68 -16.47 17.04
C ILE A 291 -4.14 -16.08 16.79
N THR A 292 -5.05 -16.88 17.31
CA THR A 292 -6.50 -16.65 17.29
C THR A 292 -7.02 -16.26 18.67
N PRO A 293 -8.20 -15.62 18.78
CA PRO A 293 -8.88 -15.43 20.06
C PRO A 293 -9.01 -16.76 20.83
N GLN A 294 -9.33 -17.84 20.13
CA GLN A 294 -9.49 -19.16 20.73
C GLN A 294 -8.22 -19.68 21.40
N ASP A 295 -7.04 -19.47 20.80
CA ASP A 295 -5.75 -19.86 21.40
C ASP A 295 -5.52 -19.16 22.76
N ILE A 296 -5.96 -17.90 22.88
CA ILE A 296 -5.85 -17.10 24.11
C ILE A 296 -6.86 -17.59 25.15
N VAL A 297 -8.12 -17.80 24.75
CA VAL A 297 -9.18 -18.34 25.62
C VAL A 297 -8.79 -19.71 26.17
N CYS A 298 -8.23 -20.59 25.34
CA CYS A 298 -7.77 -21.92 25.76
C CYS A 298 -6.59 -21.88 26.74
N SER A 299 -5.84 -20.77 26.76
CA SER A 299 -4.68 -20.57 27.61
C SER A 299 -4.99 -19.83 28.92
N GLN A 300 -6.26 -19.48 29.18
CA GLN A 300 -6.65 -18.75 30.38
C GLN A 300 -6.47 -19.60 31.65
N LYS A 301 -5.87 -19.02 32.69
CA LYS A 301 -5.79 -19.65 34.03
C LYS A 301 -7.07 -19.35 34.79
N ALA A 302 -7.46 -20.25 35.71
CA ALA A 302 -8.59 -20.03 36.60
C ALA A 302 -8.37 -18.77 37.45
N GLY A 303 -9.01 -17.68 37.05
CA GLY A 303 -9.14 -16.40 37.74
C GLY A 303 -10.58 -15.93 37.61
N GLY A 304 -11.06 -15.07 38.52
CA GLY A 304 -12.48 -14.80 38.73
C GLY A 304 -13.31 -14.26 37.55
N VAL A 305 -12.71 -14.01 36.38
CA VAL A 305 -13.40 -13.67 35.13
C VAL A 305 -12.97 -14.65 34.05
N THR A 306 -13.94 -15.36 33.45
CA THR A 306 -13.72 -16.25 32.31
C THR A 306 -14.00 -15.48 31.03
N LEU A 307 -12.99 -15.32 30.19
CA LEU A 307 -13.11 -14.65 28.90
C LEU A 307 -13.62 -15.63 27.84
N LYS A 308 -14.45 -15.13 26.93
CA LYS A 308 -14.89 -15.84 25.73
C LYS A 308 -14.15 -15.31 24.50
N GLU A 309 -14.30 -16.01 23.37
CA GLU A 309 -13.70 -15.58 22.11
C GLU A 309 -14.20 -14.20 21.68
N GLU A 310 -15.49 -13.91 21.90
CA GLU A 310 -16.10 -12.61 21.59
C GLU A 310 -15.54 -11.43 22.41
N ASP A 311 -14.84 -11.70 23.52
CA ASP A 311 -14.24 -10.68 24.38
C ASP A 311 -12.81 -10.31 23.92
N ILE A 312 -12.25 -11.02 22.95
CA ILE A 312 -10.83 -10.94 22.56
C ILE A 312 -10.70 -10.65 21.07
N ALA A 313 -10.03 -9.55 20.75
CA ALA A 313 -9.60 -9.25 19.39
C ALA A 313 -8.09 -9.46 19.25
N VAL A 314 -7.66 -10.16 18.19
CA VAL A 314 -6.25 -10.42 17.88
C VAL A 314 -5.90 -9.85 16.52
N SER A 315 -4.85 -9.03 16.46
CA SER A 315 -4.30 -8.55 15.19
C SER A 315 -2.92 -9.14 14.96
N ASN A 316 -2.77 -9.90 13.87
CA ASN A 316 -1.51 -10.50 13.45
C ASN A 316 -0.89 -9.64 12.36
N VAL A 317 0.14 -8.85 12.68
CA VAL A 317 0.78 -7.94 11.72
C VAL A 317 2.16 -8.45 11.32
N LYS A 318 2.43 -8.49 10.01
CA LYS A 318 3.76 -8.72 9.44
C LYS A 318 4.33 -7.38 8.98
N ILE A 319 5.50 -7.02 9.50
CA ILE A 319 6.26 -5.84 9.07
C ILE A 319 7.49 -6.35 8.33
N ASP A 320 7.52 -6.12 7.02
CA ASP A 320 8.66 -6.46 6.16
C ASP A 320 9.21 -5.24 5.42
N LEU A 321 10.35 -5.42 4.76
CA LEU A 321 10.96 -4.42 3.89
C LEU A 321 10.51 -4.63 2.44
N THR A 322 9.20 -4.70 2.19
CA THR A 322 8.54 -4.82 0.86
C THR A 322 8.78 -6.11 0.08
N ARG A 323 9.58 -7.06 0.59
CA ARG A 323 9.83 -8.36 -0.06
C ARG A 323 9.79 -9.54 0.90
N GLU A 324 8.84 -9.52 1.83
CA GLU A 324 8.66 -10.57 2.82
C GLU A 324 9.92 -10.89 3.64
N ARG A 325 10.57 -12.04 3.37
CA ARG A 325 11.79 -12.47 4.07
C ARG A 325 13.08 -12.01 3.38
N ASN A 326 12.98 -11.63 2.11
CA ASN A 326 14.14 -11.30 1.30
C ASN A 326 14.55 -9.85 1.56
N ASN A 327 15.86 -9.62 1.56
CA ASN A 327 16.39 -8.26 1.63
C ASN A 327 16.13 -7.56 0.29
N PRO A 328 15.32 -6.48 0.22
CA PRO A 328 15.05 -5.80 -1.04
C PRO A 328 16.32 -5.28 -1.71
N LEU A 329 17.37 -4.98 -0.92
CA LEU A 329 18.67 -4.50 -1.40
C LEU A 329 19.40 -5.51 -2.29
N GLU A 330 19.15 -6.81 -2.14
CA GLU A 330 19.78 -7.85 -2.96
C GLU A 330 19.28 -7.85 -4.40
N CYS A 331 18.09 -7.29 -4.65
CA CYS A 331 17.47 -7.25 -5.96
C CYS A 331 17.52 -5.88 -6.62
N ILE A 332 18.27 -4.94 -6.03
CA ILE A 332 18.44 -3.59 -6.55
C ILE A 332 19.74 -3.53 -7.36
N LYS A 333 19.61 -3.11 -8.62
CA LYS A 333 20.77 -2.92 -9.48
C LYS A 333 21.41 -1.56 -9.24
N PHE A 334 22.71 -1.60 -8.97
CA PHE A 334 23.53 -0.42 -8.80
C PHE A 334 24.49 -0.22 -9.97
N PHE A 335 24.81 1.03 -10.29
CA PHE A 335 25.87 1.38 -11.23
C PHE A 335 26.88 2.35 -10.60
N LYS A 336 28.12 2.34 -11.13
CA LYS A 336 29.15 3.32 -10.79
C LYS A 336 29.49 4.12 -12.04
N VAL A 337 29.58 5.43 -11.89
CA VAL A 337 30.12 6.31 -12.94
C VAL A 337 31.63 6.33 -12.75
N LEU A 338 32.36 5.67 -13.65
CA LEU A 338 33.81 5.78 -13.71
C LEU A 338 34.15 7.07 -14.46
N ILE A 339 34.86 7.99 -13.80
CA ILE A 339 35.44 9.15 -14.47
C ILE A 339 36.70 8.64 -15.17
N SER A 340 36.52 8.07 -16.36
CA SER A 340 37.59 7.89 -17.34
C SER A 340 37.01 8.17 -18.70
N SER A 341 37.66 9.06 -19.44
CA SER A 341 37.41 9.26 -20.86
C SER A 341 37.47 7.90 -21.56
N SER A 342 36.33 7.47 -22.08
CA SER A 342 36.12 6.23 -22.83
C SER A 342 35.93 4.98 -21.96
N ILE A 343 34.77 4.34 -22.14
CA ILE A 343 34.35 3.00 -21.68
C ILE A 343 33.50 2.97 -20.38
N TRP A 344 32.21 2.66 -20.57
CA TRP A 344 31.30 2.19 -19.50
C TRP A 344 31.67 0.73 -19.17
N ILE A 345 32.31 0.48 -18.03
CA ILE A 345 32.58 -0.89 -17.54
C ILE A 345 31.59 -1.24 -16.45
N PHE A 346 30.84 -2.32 -16.67
CA PHE A 346 29.85 -2.88 -15.76
C PHE A 346 30.56 -3.68 -14.66
N PHE A 347 30.31 -3.37 -13.39
CA PHE A 347 30.62 -4.26 -12.28
C PHE A 347 29.32 -4.59 -11.56
N ASN A 348 28.88 -5.85 -11.70
CA ASN A 348 27.98 -6.46 -10.73
C ASN A 348 28.80 -6.77 -9.47
N VAL A 349 28.14 -6.89 -8.32
CA VAL A 349 28.69 -7.25 -6.99
C VAL A 349 29.01 -6.06 -6.09
N PHE A 350 28.11 -5.84 -5.13
CA PHE A 350 28.49 -5.60 -3.74
C PHE A 350 27.59 -6.49 -2.86
N ASP A 351 28.18 -7.53 -2.30
CA ASP A 351 27.61 -8.31 -1.20
C ASP A 351 27.75 -7.45 0.08
N ILE A 352 26.77 -6.58 0.31
CA ILE A 352 26.69 -5.81 1.55
C ILE A 352 25.72 -6.57 2.44
N HIS A 353 26.27 -7.43 3.30
CA HIS A 353 25.52 -8.03 4.39
C HIS A 353 24.92 -6.92 5.28
N CYS A 354 23.61 -6.74 5.19
CA CYS A 354 22.83 -6.03 6.19
C CYS A 354 22.38 -7.04 7.25
N SER A 355 23.03 -7.05 8.40
CA SER A 355 22.42 -7.51 9.63
C SER A 355 21.41 -6.43 10.06
N LEU A 356 20.12 -6.73 9.94
CA LEU A 356 19.03 -5.96 10.54
C LEU A 356 18.76 -6.42 11.96
#